data_AF-A0A5C1DGW6-F1
#
_entry.id   AF-A0A5C1DGW6-F1
#
_cell.length_a   1.000
_cell.length_b   1.000
_cell.length_c   1.000
_cell.angle_alpha   90.00
_cell.angle_beta   90.00
_cell.angle_gamma   90.00
#
_symmetry.space_group_name_H-M   'P 1'
#
loop_
_entity.id
_entity.type
_entity.pdbx_description
1 polymer ?
#
loop_
_entity_poly.entity_id
_entity_poly.type
_entity_poly.pdbx_seq_one_letter_code
_entity_poly.pdbx_strand_id
1 'polypeptide(L)'
;MNAAKKMRLLLERNESPEQLDVLIELLVNLQLGRPFDLRSLATLDAEYFEIGLDLVRDWRYGYHICARSKLFEDVLARDRSLQTRLCHLGVVATH
;
A
#
# COMPACT_ATOMS: atom_id res chain seq x y z
N MET A 1 -11.18 -4.11 13.33
CA MET A 1 -10.57 -2.98 12.60
C MET A 1 -9.94 -3.54 11.32
N ASN A 2 -10.19 -2.97 10.14
CA ASN A 2 -9.67 -3.50 8.87
C ASN A 2 -8.27 -2.97 8.54
N ALA A 3 -7.58 -3.62 7.59
CA ALA A 3 -6.21 -3.26 7.22
C ALA A 3 -6.11 -1.80 6.76
N ALA A 4 -7.12 -1.35 6.00
CA ALA A 4 -7.17 0.01 5.49
C ALA A 4 -7.21 1.08 6.59
N LYS A 5 -7.88 0.82 7.72
CA LYS A 5 -7.89 1.72 8.88
C LYS A 5 -6.57 1.67 9.64
N LYS A 6 -5.98 0.48 9.83
CA LYS A 6 -4.66 0.33 10.48
C LYS A 6 -3.58 1.13 9.72
N MET A 7 -3.57 1.01 8.40
CA MET A 7 -2.62 1.72 7.54
C MET A 7 -2.76 3.25 7.65
N ARG A 8 -3.98 3.79 7.72
CA ARG A 8 -4.18 5.24 7.92
C ARG A 8 -3.61 5.75 9.24
N LEU A 9 -3.82 4.99 10.31
CA LEU A 9 -3.27 5.33 11.62
C LEU A 9 -1.73 5.33 11.59
N LEU A 10 -1.11 4.37 10.90
CA LEU A 10 0.34 4.37 10.69
C LEU A 10 0.81 5.61 9.89
N LEU A 11 0.13 5.92 8.79
CA LEU A 11 0.43 7.11 7.99
C LEU A 11 0.29 8.40 8.81
N GLU A 12 -0.64 8.47 9.76
CA GLU A 12 -0.81 9.63 10.65
C GLU A 12 0.30 9.73 11.71
N ARG A 13 0.76 8.59 12.25
CA ARG A 13 1.83 8.55 13.26
C ARG A 13 3.20 8.88 12.67
N ASN A 14 3.42 8.60 11.39
CA ASN A 14 4.69 8.85 10.68
C ASN A 14 5.91 8.22 11.39
N GLU A 15 5.68 7.10 12.08
CA GLU A 15 6.72 6.30 12.73
C GLU A 15 7.34 5.38 11.67
N SER A 16 8.66 5.45 11.52
CA SER A 16 9.48 4.63 10.60
C SER A 16 9.10 4.74 9.10
N PRO A 17 9.58 5.79 8.40
CA PRO A 17 9.24 6.03 6.99
C PRO A 17 9.63 4.87 6.06
N GLU A 18 10.73 4.18 6.33
CA GLU A 18 11.22 3.07 5.46
C GLU A 18 10.28 1.86 5.44
N GLN A 19 9.73 1.47 6.59
CA GLN A 19 8.78 0.35 6.67
C GLN A 19 7.42 0.74 6.09
N LEU A 20 7.04 1.99 6.28
CA LEU A 20 5.82 2.55 5.73
C LEU A 20 5.85 2.59 4.20
N ASP A 21 7.00 2.91 3.60
CA ASP A 21 7.20 2.92 2.14
C ASP A 21 6.96 1.55 1.51
N VAL A 22 7.42 0.47 2.13
CA VAL A 22 7.18 -0.90 1.66
C VAL A 22 5.67 -1.23 1.69
N LEU A 23 4.97 -0.84 2.76
CA LEU A 23 3.52 -1.05 2.86
C LEU A 23 2.73 -0.21 1.85
N ILE A 24 3.20 1.01 1.56
CA ILE A 24 2.62 1.86 0.52
C ILE A 24 2.84 1.22 -0.86
N GLU A 25 4.05 0.73 -1.14
CA GLU A 25 4.36 0.02 -2.38
C GLU A 25 3.45 -1.21 -2.56
N LEU A 26 3.30 -2.02 -1.51
CA LEU A 26 2.39 -3.18 -1.51
C LEU A 26 0.95 -2.75 -1.82
N LEU A 27 0.44 -1.75 -1.10
CA LEU A 27 -0.91 -1.22 -1.29
C LEU A 27 -1.15 -0.77 -2.74
N VAL A 28 -0.21 -0.01 -3.30
CA VAL A 28 -0.30 0.51 -4.66
C VAL A 28 -0.28 -0.63 -5.68
N ASN A 29 0.65 -1.57 -5.54
CA ASN A 29 0.74 -2.71 -6.46
C ASN A 29 -0.49 -3.62 -6.39
N LEU A 30 -1.01 -3.87 -5.18
CA LEU A 30 -2.28 -4.58 -4.99
C LEU A 30 -3.45 -3.87 -5.68
N GLN A 31 -3.57 -2.54 -5.53
CA GLN A 31 -4.66 -1.76 -6.14
C GLN A 31 -4.58 -1.73 -7.67
N LEU A 32 -3.36 -1.67 -8.22
CA LEU A 32 -3.11 -1.61 -9.66
C LEU A 32 -3.01 -2.99 -10.32
N GLY A 33 -3.09 -4.08 -9.55
CA GLY A 33 -2.93 -5.44 -10.07
C GLY A 33 -1.53 -5.75 -10.58
N ARG A 34 -0.50 -5.14 -9.96
CA ARG A 34 0.91 -5.25 -10.36
C ARG A 34 1.67 -6.23 -9.47
N PRO A 35 2.79 -6.79 -9.96
CA PRO A 35 3.68 -7.60 -9.15
C PRO A 35 4.25 -6.82 -7.96
N PHE A 36 4.54 -7.54 -6.88
CA PHE A 36 5.23 -7.03 -5.69
C PHE A 36 6.21 -8.11 -5.19
N ASP A 37 7.41 -7.72 -4.76
CA ASP A 37 8.41 -8.65 -4.22
C ASP A 37 8.13 -8.97 -2.74
N LEU A 38 7.69 -10.19 -2.46
CA LEU A 38 7.40 -10.64 -1.08
C LEU A 38 8.61 -10.59 -0.14
N ARG A 39 9.84 -10.59 -0.67
CA ARG A 39 11.05 -10.43 0.16
C ARG A 39 11.07 -9.08 0.87
N SER A 40 10.58 -8.03 0.22
CA SER A 40 10.44 -6.70 0.82
C SER A 40 9.46 -6.71 1.99
N LEU A 41 8.40 -7.53 1.94
CA LEU A 41 7.51 -7.69 3.09
C LEU A 41 8.22 -8.40 4.25
N ALA A 42 9.03 -9.42 3.96
CA ALA A 42 9.74 -10.21 4.96
C ALA A 42 10.85 -9.43 5.72
N THR A 43 11.23 -8.23 5.26
CA THR A 43 12.19 -7.36 5.97
C THR A 43 11.55 -6.44 7.00
N LEU A 44 10.22 -6.41 7.08
CA LEU A 44 9.48 -5.55 8.01
C LEU A 44 9.52 -6.10 9.44
N ASP A 45 9.41 -5.18 10.42
CA ASP A 45 9.16 -5.57 11.80
C ASP A 45 7.78 -6.24 11.91
N ALA A 46 7.61 -7.08 12.94
CA ALA A 46 6.42 -7.92 13.12
C ALA A 46 5.09 -7.14 13.01
N GLU A 47 5.01 -5.93 13.56
CA GLU A 47 3.80 -5.11 13.49
C GLU A 47 3.44 -4.70 12.05
N TYR A 48 4.44 -4.23 11.28
CA TYR A 48 4.24 -3.79 9.90
C TYR A 48 4.01 -5.00 8.97
N PHE A 49 4.70 -6.11 9.22
CA PHE A 49 4.51 -7.37 8.48
C PHE A 49 3.06 -7.87 8.58
N GLU A 50 2.49 -7.93 9.79
CA GLU A 50 1.09 -8.36 10.00
C GLU A 50 0.09 -7.45 9.29
N ILE A 51 0.36 -6.14 9.24
CA ILE A 51 -0.48 -5.18 8.49
C ILE A 51 -0.40 -5.46 6.98
N GLY A 52 0.79 -5.80 6.47
CA GLY A 52 0.96 -6.21 5.07
C GLY A 52 0.17 -7.48 4.73
N LEU A 53 0.17 -8.48 5.61
CA LEU A 53 -0.64 -9.70 5.43
C LEU A 53 -2.14 -9.39 5.45
N ASP A 54 -2.58 -8.51 6.36
CA ASP A 54 -3.98 -8.07 6.41
C ASP A 54 -4.38 -7.32 5.13
N LEU A 55 -3.50 -6.51 4.55
CA LEU A 55 -3.73 -5.86 3.24
C LEU A 55 -3.90 -6.91 2.14
N VAL A 56 -3.02 -7.92 2.07
CA VAL A 56 -3.14 -8.99 1.06
C VAL A 56 -4.46 -9.75 1.21
N ARG A 57 -4.88 -10.06 2.44
CA ARG A 57 -6.18 -10.71 2.72
C ARG A 57 -7.35 -9.84 2.24
N ASP A 58 -7.35 -8.56 2.58
CA ASP A 58 -8.41 -7.62 2.19
C ASP A 58 -8.58 -7.55 0.65
N TRP A 59 -7.47 -7.60 -0.11
CA TRP A 59 -7.51 -7.68 -1.58
C TRP A 59 -7.97 -9.03 -2.09
N ARG A 60 -7.42 -10.13 -1.56
CA ARG A 60 -7.71 -11.51 -2.00
C ARG A 60 -9.19 -11.88 -1.86
N TYR A 61 -9.84 -11.40 -0.81
CA TYR A 61 -11.25 -11.71 -0.51
C TYR A 61 -12.23 -10.65 -1.04
N GLY A 62 -11.74 -9.57 -1.65
CA GLY A 62 -12.59 -8.47 -2.11
C GLY A 62 -13.29 -7.74 -0.96
N TYR A 63 -12.71 -7.77 0.25
CA TYR A 63 -13.27 -7.10 1.41
C TYR A 63 -13.01 -5.60 1.37
N HIS A 64 -13.85 -4.86 2.09
CA HIS A 64 -13.63 -3.45 2.41
C HIS A 64 -13.34 -2.53 1.21
N ILE A 65 -13.95 -2.81 0.05
CA ILE A 65 -13.73 -2.10 -1.23
C ILE A 65 -13.70 -0.57 -1.04
N CYS A 66 -14.73 0.01 -0.43
CA CYS A 66 -14.79 1.46 -0.18
C CYS A 66 -13.64 1.99 0.70
N ALA A 67 -13.24 1.23 1.72
CA ALA A 67 -12.18 1.65 2.63
C ALA A 67 -10.79 1.54 1.97
N ARG A 68 -10.60 0.57 1.08
CA ARG A 68 -9.37 0.37 0.31
C ARG A 68 -9.19 1.43 -0.75
N SER A 69 -10.23 1.69 -1.54
CA SER A 69 -10.23 2.77 -2.53
C SER A 69 -9.93 4.10 -1.86
N LYS A 70 -10.59 4.40 -0.74
CA LYS A 70 -10.32 5.67 -0.04
C LYS A 70 -8.92 5.73 0.59
N LEU A 71 -8.36 4.61 1.05
CA LEU A 71 -6.95 4.59 1.51
C LEU A 71 -5.99 4.89 0.36
N PHE A 72 -6.24 4.30 -0.81
CA PHE A 72 -5.42 4.55 -2.01
C PHE A 72 -5.46 6.03 -2.41
N GLU A 73 -6.64 6.65 -2.43
CA GLU A 73 -6.78 8.09 -2.67
C GLU A 73 -6.04 8.94 -1.63
N ASP A 74 -6.13 8.58 -0.35
CA ASP A 74 -5.41 9.30 0.73
C ASP A 74 -3.88 9.21 0.52
N VAL A 75 -3.36 8.04 0.12
CA VAL A 75 -1.94 7.85 -0.17
C VAL A 75 -1.52 8.66 -1.38
N LEU A 76 -2.32 8.66 -2.45
CA LEU A 76 -2.08 9.51 -3.63
C LEU A 76 -2.03 11.00 -3.28
N ALA A 77 -2.93 11.47 -2.41
CA ALA A 77 -2.99 12.87 -2.02
C ALA A 77 -1.79 13.30 -1.17
N ARG A 78 -1.23 12.39 -0.36
CA ARG A 78 -0.14 12.69 0.58
C ARG A 78 1.23 12.75 -0.08
N ASP A 79 1.48 11.92 -1.10
CA ASP A 79 2.79 11.80 -1.70
C ASP A 79 2.79 12.25 -3.17
N ARG A 80 3.20 13.51 -3.38
CA ARG A 80 3.35 14.11 -4.71
C ARG A 80 4.43 13.39 -5.55
N SER A 81 5.41 12.74 -4.91
CA SER A 81 6.41 11.91 -5.59
C SER A 81 5.83 10.57 -6.04
N LEU A 82 4.89 9.98 -5.29
CA LEU A 82 4.11 8.83 -5.75
C LEU A 82 3.19 9.20 -6.91
N GLN A 83 2.58 10.39 -6.90
CA GLN A 83 1.84 10.88 -8.07
C GLN A 83 2.76 10.94 -9.31
N THR A 84 3.97 11.47 -9.17
CA THR A 84 4.95 11.51 -10.27
C THR A 84 5.39 10.10 -10.71
N ARG A 85 5.72 9.21 -9.76
CA ARG A 85 6.05 7.80 -10.05
C ARG A 85 4.90 7.11 -10.78
N LEU A 86 3.67 7.30 -10.34
CA LEU A 86 2.47 6.71 -10.96
C LEU A 86 2.16 7.30 -12.33
N CYS A 87 2.37 8.60 -12.55
CA CYS A 87 2.31 9.22 -13.87
C CYS A 87 3.31 8.59 -14.85
N HIS A 88 4.54 8.30 -14.42
CA HIS A 88 5.54 7.61 -15.27
C HIS A 88 5.24 6.12 -15.43
N LEU A 89 4.67 5.49 -14.40
CA LEU A 89 4.30 4.08 -14.41
C LEU A 89 3.06 3.77 -15.28
N GLY A 90 2.28 4.78 -15.68
CA GLY A 90 1.22 4.66 -16.68
C GLY A 90 1.73 4.53 -18.12
N VAL A 91 3.02 4.80 -18.37
CA VAL A 91 3.63 4.77 -19.72
C VAL A 91 4.24 3.40 -20.06
N VAL A 92 4.47 2.53 -19.07
CA VAL A 92 5.22 1.26 -19.29
C VAL A 92 4.30 0.06 -19.59
N ALA A 93 2.96 0.24 -19.62
CA ALA A 93 2.00 -0.85 -19.85
C ALA A 93 1.62 -1.07 -21.32
N THR A 94 2.53 -0.81 -22.27
CA THR A 94 2.36 -1.23 -23.66
C THR A 94 3.71 -1.70 -24.22
N HIS A 95 4.00 -2.99 -24.08
CA HIS A 95 4.77 -3.76 -25.06
C HIS A 95 4.41 -5.24 -24.93
#